data_AF-A0A0S9QRJ2-F1
#
_entry.id   AF-A0A0S9QRJ2-F1
#
_cell.length_a   1.000
_cell.length_b   1.000
_cell.length_c   1.000
_cell.angle_alpha   90.00
_cell.angle_beta   90.00
_cell.angle_gamma   90.00
#
_symmetry.space_group_name_H-M   'P 1'
#
loop_
_entity.id
_entity.type
_entity.pdbx_description
1 polymer ?
#
loop_
_entity_poly.entity_id
_entity_poly.type
_entity_poly.pdbx_seq_one_letter_code
_entity_poly.pdbx_strand_id
1 'polypeptide(L)'
;MPDTVPSPHQGNTADVLAAAERVFATAIRDFIAELCLLDGGILIGWVQGERHGNIADLVASSAEPFFKEATIAYADGADVRFDWGRSLTVVLDMEFVTAPVTVFFKLVLDGVYVGVAIQRILADEGPGFCLNGFASALAEARLAPVAG
;
A
#
# COMPACT_ATOMS: atom_id res chain seq x y z
N MET A 1 31.40 -6.39 33.04
CA MET A 1 30.19 -6.27 32.21
C MET A 1 30.61 -5.61 30.92
N PRO A 2 30.40 -6.18 29.74
CA PRO A 2 30.61 -5.44 28.51
C PRO A 2 29.37 -4.57 28.25
N ASP A 3 29.58 -3.27 28.12
CA ASP A 3 28.62 -2.32 27.58
C ASP A 3 28.39 -2.63 26.10
N THR A 4 27.18 -3.07 25.76
CA THR A 4 26.76 -3.20 24.37
C THR A 4 26.47 -1.80 23.83
N VAL A 5 27.44 -1.21 23.15
CA VAL A 5 27.24 0.01 22.35
C VAL A 5 26.23 -0.32 21.24
N PRO A 6 25.13 0.43 21.06
CA PRO A 6 24.21 0.21 19.95
C PRO A 6 24.90 0.59 18.64
N SER A 7 24.95 -0.36 17.70
CA SER A 7 25.59 -0.18 16.38
C SER A 7 24.88 0.93 15.56
N PRO A 8 25.62 1.87 14.94
CA PRO A 8 25.06 3.06 14.28
C PRO A 8 24.42 2.82 12.90
N HIS A 9 24.21 1.57 12.48
CA HIS A 9 23.77 1.24 11.12
C HIS A 9 22.26 0.95 10.96
N GLN A 10 21.49 0.85 12.05
CA GLN A 10 20.04 0.61 11.96
C GLN A 10 19.21 1.86 11.62
N GLY A 11 19.75 3.08 11.81
CA GLY A 11 19.06 4.33 11.51
C GLY A 11 18.83 4.56 10.00
N ASN A 12 19.75 4.14 9.14
CA ASN A 12 19.72 4.52 7.73
C ASN A 12 18.61 3.81 6.93
N THR A 13 18.31 2.54 7.21
CA THR A 13 17.31 1.78 6.43
C THR A 13 15.88 2.03 6.90
N ALA A 14 15.66 2.14 8.21
CA ALA A 14 14.33 2.42 8.76
C ALA A 14 13.85 3.83 8.35
N ASP A 15 14.75 4.82 8.35
CA ASP A 15 14.44 6.18 7.92
C ASP A 15 14.11 6.24 6.43
N VAL A 16 14.84 5.48 5.60
CA VAL A 16 14.57 5.37 4.15
C VAL A 16 13.24 4.67 3.90
N LEU A 17 12.90 3.60 4.62
CA LEU A 17 11.61 2.92 4.50
C LEU A 17 10.45 3.85 4.90
N ALA A 18 10.58 4.56 6.03
CA ALA A 18 9.57 5.52 6.47
C ALA A 18 9.41 6.68 5.47
N ALA A 19 10.49 7.12 4.82
CA ALA A 19 10.40 8.10 3.74
C ALA A 19 9.69 7.52 2.51
N ALA A 20 10.01 6.28 2.12
CA ALA A 20 9.34 5.58 1.02
C ALA A 20 7.84 5.40 1.29
N GLU A 21 7.45 5.01 2.51
CA GLU A 21 6.04 4.88 2.91
C GLU A 21 5.29 6.20 2.78
N ARG A 22 5.87 7.32 3.22
CA ARG A 22 5.23 8.64 3.09
C ARG A 22 5.04 9.05 1.63
N VAL A 23 6.07 8.84 0.79
CA VAL A 23 6.00 9.12 -0.64
C VAL A 23 4.95 8.24 -1.31
N PHE A 24 4.97 6.95 -1.01
CA PHE A 24 4.05 5.97 -1.56
C PHE A 24 2.60 6.24 -1.16
N ALA A 25 2.33 6.42 0.14
CA ALA A 25 1.00 6.76 0.64
C ALA A 25 0.44 8.06 0.03
N THR A 26 1.32 9.03 -0.27
CA THR A 26 0.91 10.25 -0.96
C THR A 26 0.57 9.97 -2.42
N ALA A 27 1.35 9.12 -3.10
CA ALA A 27 1.12 8.78 -4.50
C ALA A 27 -0.17 7.98 -4.74
N ILE A 28 -0.57 7.13 -3.79
CA ILE A 28 -1.79 6.30 -3.87
C ILE A 28 -3.00 6.90 -3.13
N ARG A 29 -2.90 8.15 -2.67
CA ARG A 29 -3.94 8.79 -1.85
C ARG A 29 -5.31 8.83 -2.53
N ASP A 30 -5.35 9.11 -3.83
CA ASP A 30 -6.62 9.24 -4.56
C ASP A 30 -7.32 7.88 -4.70
N PHE A 31 -6.55 6.82 -4.97
CA PHE A 31 -7.04 5.44 -4.92
C PHE A 31 -7.58 5.07 -3.54
N ILE A 32 -6.86 5.43 -2.47
CA ILE A 32 -7.32 5.18 -1.10
C ILE A 32 -8.64 5.91 -0.84
N ALA A 33 -8.75 7.16 -1.27
CA ALA A 33 -9.96 7.96 -1.09
C ALA A 33 -11.16 7.35 -1.82
N GLU A 34 -10.97 6.88 -3.06
CA GLU A 34 -11.99 6.19 -3.85
C GLU A 34 -12.42 4.88 -3.18
N LEU A 35 -11.46 4.05 -2.75
CA LEU A 35 -11.73 2.80 -2.07
C LEU A 35 -12.53 3.00 -0.77
N CYS A 36 -12.28 4.11 -0.05
CA CYS A 36 -12.98 4.46 1.18
C CYS A 36 -14.42 4.95 0.97
N LEU A 37 -14.89 5.11 -0.28
CA LEU A 37 -16.31 5.35 -0.56
C LEU A 37 -17.16 4.09 -0.34
N LEU A 38 -16.54 2.90 -0.34
CA LEU A 38 -17.23 1.65 -0.01
C LEU A 38 -17.66 1.63 1.45
N ASP A 39 -18.84 1.07 1.72
CA ASP A 39 -19.27 0.73 3.07
C ASP A 39 -18.35 -0.32 3.69
N GLY A 40 -17.65 0.05 4.77
CA GLY A 40 -16.73 -0.85 5.45
C GLY A 40 -17.37 -2.16 5.91
N GLY A 41 -18.65 -2.15 6.31
CA GLY A 41 -19.40 -3.34 6.70
C GLY A 41 -19.56 -4.34 5.56
N ILE A 42 -19.71 -3.87 4.32
CA ILE A 42 -19.70 -4.72 3.12
C ILE A 42 -18.32 -5.36 2.95
N LEU A 43 -17.25 -4.57 3.04
CA LEU A 43 -15.88 -5.07 2.92
C LEU A 43 -15.57 -6.14 3.98
N ILE A 44 -15.97 -5.92 5.23
CA ILE A 44 -15.81 -6.87 6.33
C ILE A 44 -16.55 -8.18 6.02
N GLY A 45 -17.79 -8.09 5.52
CA GLY A 45 -18.56 -9.25 5.10
C GLY A 45 -17.88 -10.03 3.98
N TRP A 46 -17.22 -9.35 3.04
CA TRP A 46 -16.44 -9.99 2.00
C TRP A 46 -15.18 -10.68 2.53
N VAL A 47 -14.44 -10.06 3.45
CA VAL A 47 -13.24 -10.69 4.04
C VAL A 47 -13.61 -11.92 4.85
N GLN A 48 -14.60 -11.82 5.75
CA GLN A 48 -15.07 -12.96 6.55
C GLN A 48 -15.71 -14.08 5.70
N GLY A 49 -16.26 -13.73 4.55
CA GLY A 49 -16.83 -14.67 3.60
C GLY A 49 -15.84 -15.17 2.53
N GLU A 50 -14.55 -14.88 2.67
CA GLU A 50 -13.47 -15.24 1.73
C GLU A 50 -13.80 -14.87 0.27
N ARG A 51 -14.47 -13.74 0.07
CA ARG A 51 -14.91 -13.25 -1.25
C ARG A 51 -13.79 -12.49 -1.95
N HIS A 52 -12.63 -13.14 -2.09
CA HIS A 52 -11.42 -12.52 -2.64
C HIS A 52 -11.59 -11.97 -4.06
N GLY A 53 -12.38 -12.63 -4.91
CA GLY A 53 -12.71 -12.11 -6.24
C GLY A 53 -13.41 -10.75 -6.19
N ASN A 54 -14.37 -10.57 -5.27
CA ASN A 54 -15.07 -9.29 -5.12
C ASN A 54 -14.12 -8.18 -4.63
N ILE A 55 -13.19 -8.53 -3.73
CA ILE A 55 -12.19 -7.58 -3.22
C ILE A 55 -11.21 -7.19 -4.33
N ALA A 56 -10.78 -8.16 -5.15
CA ALA A 56 -9.92 -7.90 -6.30
C ALA A 56 -10.60 -6.97 -7.32
N ASP A 57 -11.86 -7.24 -7.66
CA ASP A 57 -12.64 -6.41 -8.59
C ASP A 57 -12.86 -4.99 -8.04
N LEU A 58 -13.15 -4.86 -6.75
CA LEU A 58 -13.26 -3.56 -6.08
C LEU A 58 -11.94 -2.78 -6.15
N VAL A 59 -10.82 -3.42 -5.81
CA VAL A 59 -9.50 -2.78 -5.83
C VAL A 59 -9.14 -2.34 -7.25
N ALA A 60 -9.36 -3.20 -8.24
CA ALA A 60 -9.06 -2.90 -9.64
C ALA A 60 -9.89 -1.70 -10.14
N SER A 61 -11.20 -1.72 -9.90
CA SER A 61 -12.10 -0.63 -10.30
C SER A 61 -11.81 0.70 -9.58
N SER A 62 -11.40 0.65 -8.31
CA SER A 62 -11.00 1.85 -7.55
C SER A 62 -9.65 2.41 -8.02
N ALA A 63 -8.78 1.58 -8.60
CA ALA A 63 -7.46 1.98 -9.09
C ALA A 63 -7.49 2.48 -10.55
N GLU A 64 -8.42 1.98 -11.37
CA GLU A 64 -8.59 2.28 -12.79
C GLU A 64 -8.55 3.79 -13.14
N PRO A 65 -9.18 4.71 -12.37
CA PRO A 65 -9.17 6.13 -12.71
C PRO A 65 -7.79 6.80 -12.55
N PHE A 66 -6.88 6.19 -11.79
CA PHE A 66 -5.66 6.85 -11.30
C PHE A 66 -4.38 6.23 -11.84
N PHE A 67 -4.40 4.92 -12.16
CA PHE A 67 -3.21 4.16 -12.53
C PHE A 67 -3.40 3.41 -13.84
N LYS A 68 -2.28 3.09 -14.50
CA LYS A 68 -2.28 2.14 -15.61
C LYS A 68 -2.81 0.78 -15.14
N GLU A 69 -3.39 0.02 -16.05
CA GLU A 69 -3.96 -1.29 -15.76
C GLU A 69 -2.96 -2.21 -15.01
N ALA A 70 -3.46 -2.96 -14.03
CA ALA A 70 -2.70 -3.90 -13.19
C ALA A 70 -1.52 -3.29 -12.39
N THR A 71 -1.45 -1.96 -12.27
CA THR A 71 -0.40 -1.29 -11.47
C THR A 71 -0.62 -1.49 -9.98
N ILE A 72 -1.87 -1.43 -9.50
CA ILE A 72 -2.23 -1.71 -8.10
C ILE A 72 -3.19 -2.89 -8.10
N ALA A 73 -2.87 -3.92 -7.32
CA ALA A 73 -3.69 -5.13 -7.23
C ALA A 73 -3.79 -5.65 -5.79
N TYR A 74 -4.86 -6.39 -5.55
CA TYR A 74 -5.07 -7.14 -4.32
C TYR A 74 -4.28 -8.46 -4.39
N ALA A 75 -3.50 -8.76 -3.35
CA ALA A 75 -2.56 -9.89 -3.30
C ALA A 75 -3.14 -11.12 -2.56
N ASP A 76 -4.46 -11.33 -2.67
CA ASP A 76 -5.20 -12.48 -2.12
C ASP A 76 -5.18 -12.66 -0.58
N GLY A 77 -4.52 -11.77 0.16
CA GLY A 77 -4.51 -11.77 1.63
C GLY A 77 -5.40 -10.68 2.22
N ALA A 78 -6.37 -11.03 3.08
CA ALA A 78 -7.15 -10.07 3.84
C ALA A 78 -7.42 -10.56 5.26
N ASP A 79 -7.46 -9.62 6.21
CA ASP A 79 -7.68 -9.89 7.62
C ASP A 79 -8.61 -8.84 8.24
N VAL A 80 -9.42 -9.25 9.22
CA VAL A 80 -10.29 -8.35 9.99
C VAL A 80 -9.87 -8.43 11.45
N ARG A 81 -9.44 -7.29 11.98
CA ARG A 81 -9.03 -7.16 13.37
C ARG A 81 -10.15 -6.51 14.16
N PHE A 82 -10.66 -7.26 15.13
CA PHE A 82 -11.65 -6.80 16.08
C PHE A 82 -11.05 -6.81 17.48
N ASP A 83 -10.76 -5.61 17.99
CA ASP A 83 -10.35 -5.43 19.38
C ASP A 83 -11.51 -4.82 20.17
N TRP A 84 -11.84 -5.41 21.32
CA TRP A 84 -12.92 -4.90 22.17
C TRP A 84 -12.62 -3.46 22.63
N GLY A 85 -13.50 -2.52 22.26
CA GLY A 85 -13.34 -1.10 22.56
C GLY A 85 -12.45 -0.31 21.58
N ARG A 86 -12.02 -0.92 20.47
CA ARG A 86 -11.39 -0.22 19.34
C ARG A 86 -12.28 -0.25 18.09
N SER A 87 -11.94 0.62 17.15
CA SER A 87 -12.49 0.58 15.79
C SER A 87 -12.15 -0.75 15.12
N LEU A 88 -13.09 -1.23 14.30
CA LEU A 88 -12.92 -2.40 13.47
C LEU A 88 -11.94 -2.04 12.35
N THR A 89 -10.92 -2.87 12.15
CA THR A 89 -9.87 -2.62 11.16
C THR A 89 -9.85 -3.74 10.13
N VAL A 90 -9.87 -3.38 8.85
CA VAL A 90 -9.63 -4.31 7.74
C VAL A 90 -8.20 -4.12 7.24
N VAL A 91 -7.50 -5.22 7.01
CA VAL A 91 -6.14 -5.20 6.44
C VAL A 91 -6.17 -5.97 5.13
N LEU A 92 -5.77 -5.31 4.05
CA LEU A 92 -5.64 -5.93 2.72
C LEU A 92 -4.16 -6.01 2.36
N ASP A 93 -3.74 -7.17 1.88
CA ASP A 93 -2.43 -7.36 1.27
C ASP A 93 -2.53 -6.91 -0.19
N MET A 94 -1.61 -6.03 -0.56
CA MET A 94 -1.64 -5.31 -1.83
C MET A 94 -0.27 -5.39 -2.48
N GLU A 95 -0.28 -5.32 -3.81
CA GLU A 95 0.92 -5.15 -4.60
C GLU A 95 0.80 -3.93 -5.51
N PHE A 96 1.92 -3.23 -5.65
CA PHE A 96 2.09 -2.19 -6.64
C PHE A 96 3.22 -2.61 -7.58
N VAL A 97 2.94 -2.68 -8.88
CA VAL A 97 3.87 -3.21 -9.89
C VAL A 97 4.11 -2.16 -10.96
N THR A 98 5.38 -1.87 -11.21
CA THR A 98 5.86 -1.09 -12.35
C THR A 98 7.08 -1.78 -12.93
N ALA A 99 7.52 -1.36 -14.13
CA ALA A 99 8.72 -1.93 -14.75
C ALA A 99 9.96 -1.90 -13.83
N PRO A 100 10.30 -0.81 -13.12
CA PRO A 100 11.50 -0.78 -12.28
C PRO A 100 11.27 -1.19 -10.82
N VAL A 101 10.03 -1.22 -10.31
CA VAL A 101 9.78 -1.48 -8.88
C VAL A 101 8.49 -2.26 -8.63
N THR A 102 8.56 -3.19 -7.69
CA THR A 102 7.42 -3.88 -7.08
C THR A 102 7.37 -3.58 -5.58
N VAL A 103 6.24 -3.13 -5.08
CA VAL A 103 6.02 -2.86 -3.65
C VAL A 103 4.94 -3.81 -3.13
N PHE A 104 5.29 -4.60 -2.13
CA PHE A 104 4.32 -5.35 -1.34
C PHE A 104 3.99 -4.54 -0.10
N PHE A 105 2.73 -4.22 0.10
CA PHE A 105 2.29 -3.40 1.21
C PHE A 105 0.97 -3.89 1.78
N LYS A 106 0.71 -3.54 3.04
CA LYS A 106 -0.59 -3.73 3.66
C LYS A 106 -1.34 -2.40 3.66
N LEU A 107 -2.57 -2.42 3.17
CA LEU A 107 -3.51 -1.32 3.31
C LEU A 107 -4.36 -1.58 4.55
N VAL A 108 -4.26 -0.69 5.53
CA VAL A 108 -4.94 -0.80 6.81
C VAL A 108 -6.09 0.20 6.83
N LEU A 109 -7.31 -0.28 6.70
CA LEU A 109 -8.54 0.52 6.70
C LEU A 109 -9.13 0.48 8.10
N ASP A 110 -9.05 1.59 8.81
CA ASP A 110 -9.65 1.79 10.12
C ASP A 110 -10.81 2.79 10.00
N GLY A 111 -11.75 2.76 10.95
CA GLY A 111 -12.86 3.70 10.99
C GLY A 111 -12.45 5.18 11.14
N VAL A 112 -11.20 5.47 11.53
CA VAL A 112 -10.71 6.85 11.76
C VAL A 112 -9.52 7.21 10.86
N TYR A 113 -8.77 6.24 10.36
CA TYR A 113 -7.59 6.49 9.54
C TYR A 113 -7.37 5.39 8.50
N VAL A 114 -6.54 5.69 7.50
CA VAL A 114 -5.99 4.69 6.59
C VAL A 114 -4.48 4.66 6.72
N GLY A 115 -3.94 3.46 6.91
CA GLY A 115 -2.50 3.21 7.00
C GLY A 115 -1.99 2.48 5.76
N VAL A 116 -0.76 2.80 5.38
CA VAL A 116 -0.01 2.09 4.34
C VAL A 116 1.28 1.59 4.99
N ALA A 117 1.45 0.27 5.04
CA ALA A 117 2.61 -0.36 5.67
C ALA A 117 3.38 -1.19 4.63
N ILE A 118 4.53 -0.70 4.19
CA ILE A 118 5.34 -1.39 3.19
C ILE A 118 6.00 -2.60 3.85
N GLN A 119 5.75 -3.78 3.32
CA GLN A 119 6.35 -5.03 3.79
C GLN A 119 7.67 -5.30 3.06
N ARG A 120 7.73 -4.99 1.78
CA ARG A 120 8.90 -5.22 0.93
C ARG A 120 8.88 -4.34 -0.30
N ILE A 121 10.05 -3.88 -0.71
CA ILE A 121 10.27 -3.23 -2.02
C ILE A 121 11.28 -4.08 -2.78
N LEU A 122 10.93 -4.47 -4.01
CA LEU A 122 11.83 -5.09 -4.97
C LEU A 122 12.09 -4.07 -6.07
N ALA A 123 13.35 -3.73 -6.30
CA ALA A 123 13.77 -2.92 -7.44
C ALA A 123 14.44 -3.85 -8.46
N ASP A 124 14.16 -3.63 -9.75
CA ASP A 124 14.82 -4.37 -10.83
C ASP A 124 16.32 -4.04 -10.91
N GLU A 125 17.11 -4.84 -11.64
CA GLU A 125 18.58 -4.81 -11.65
C GLU A 125 19.15 -3.40 -11.93
N GLY A 126 19.69 -2.79 -10.87
CA GLY A 126 20.26 -1.43 -10.85
C GLY A 126 21.06 -1.17 -9.57
N PRO A 127 21.56 0.06 -9.33
CA PRO A 127 22.47 0.38 -8.22
C PRO A 127 21.83 0.34 -6.80
N GLY A 128 20.70 -0.36 -6.63
CA GLY A 128 19.92 -0.43 -5.40
C GLY A 128 18.76 0.57 -5.34
N PHE A 129 17.95 0.47 -4.28
CA PHE A 129 16.78 1.34 -4.09
C PHE A 129 17.20 2.80 -3.90
N CYS A 130 16.60 3.71 -4.68
CA CYS A 130 16.77 5.14 -4.56
C CYS A 130 15.38 5.81 -4.46
N LEU A 131 15.18 6.64 -3.43
CA LEU A 131 13.89 7.28 -3.16
C LEU A 131 13.43 8.18 -4.32
N ASN A 132 14.35 8.86 -5.01
CA ASN A 132 14.02 9.69 -6.17
C ASN A 132 13.54 8.84 -7.36
N GLY A 133 14.24 7.73 -7.65
CA GLY A 133 13.83 6.81 -8.70
C GLY A 133 12.48 6.14 -8.39
N PHE A 134 12.25 5.83 -7.11
CA PHE A 134 10.97 5.34 -6.62
C PHE A 134 9.84 6.37 -6.85
N ALA A 135 10.05 7.64 -6.47
CA ALA A 135 9.08 8.70 -6.69
C ALA A 135 8.77 8.91 -8.19
N SER A 136 9.80 8.85 -9.05
CA SER A 136 9.63 8.92 -10.51
C SER A 136 8.81 7.74 -11.04
N ALA A 137 9.10 6.50 -10.61
CA ALA A 137 8.33 5.33 -11.02
C ALA A 137 6.85 5.43 -10.61
N LEU A 138 6.57 5.95 -9.41
CA LEU A 138 5.20 6.20 -8.96
C LEU A 138 4.48 7.25 -9.83
N ALA A 139 5.17 8.33 -10.20
CA ALA A 139 4.60 9.37 -11.04
C ALA A 139 4.31 8.86 -12.46
N GLU A 140 5.19 8.06 -13.04
CA GLU A 140 5.02 7.48 -14.38
C GLU A 140 3.91 6.42 -14.44
N ALA A 141 3.60 5.79 -13.31
CA ALA A 141 2.54 4.79 -13.22
C ALA A 141 1.13 5.42 -13.21
N ARG A 142 1.02 6.70 -12.86
CA ARG A 142 -0.25 7.43 -12.85
C ARG A 142 -0.72 7.73 -14.27
N LEU A 143 -2.03 7.71 -14.45
CA LEU A 143 -2.63 8.21 -15.68
C LEU A 143 -2.46 9.73 -15.74
N ALA A 144 -2.14 10.24 -16.94
CA ALA A 144 -2.16 11.68 -17.16
C ALA A 144 -3.58 12.20 -16.93
N PRO A 145 -3.77 13.39 -16.33
CA PRO A 145 -5.09 13.99 -16.26
C PRO A 145 -5.64 14.08 -17.68
N VAL A 146 -6.80 13.48 -17.93
CA VAL A 146 -7.54 13.74 -19.17
C VAL A 146 -7.78 15.25 -19.18
N ALA A 147 -7.07 15.94 -20.07
CA ALA A 147 -7.34 17.34 -20.36
C ALA A 147 -8.77 17.41 -20.91
N GLY A 148 -9.70 17.86 -20.08
CA GLY A 148 -11.07 18.22 -20.47
C GLY A 148 -11.09 19.53 -21.25
#